data_AF-A0A351C0C3-F1
#
_entry.id   AF-A0A351C0C3-F1
#
_cell.length_a   1.000
_cell.length_b   1.000
_cell.length_c   1.000
_cell.angle_alpha   90.00
_cell.angle_beta   90.00
_cell.angle_gamma   90.00
#
_symmetry.space_group_name_H-M   'P 1'
#
loop_
_entity.id
_entity.type
_entity.pdbx_description
1 polymer ?
#
loop_
_entity_poly.entity_id
_entity_poly.type
_entity_poly.pdbx_seq_one_letter_code
_entity_poly.pdbx_strand_id
1 'polypeptide(L)'
;MNEPKILTLHPSGKQGVNILLRRYEVIKDFILLKLKEHSEISFDELTDLAIIELSESFDGKVVWYMVTVKLDLEARKLIERVPKTSPHKLRLIKVL
;
A
#
# COMPACT_ATOMS: atom_id res chain seq x y z
N MET A 1 -12.84 9.13 -23.19
CA MET A 1 -13.43 8.62 -21.93
C MET A 1 -12.50 8.99 -20.79
N ASN A 2 -13.02 9.38 -19.63
CA ASN A 2 -12.18 9.61 -18.46
C ASN A 2 -11.78 8.26 -17.85
N GLU A 3 -10.50 8.10 -17.50
CA GLU A 3 -10.00 6.91 -16.83
C GLU A 3 -10.67 6.73 -15.45
N PRO A 4 -10.97 5.48 -15.02
CA PRO A 4 -11.58 5.22 -13.73
C PRO A 4 -10.66 5.63 -12.57
N LYS A 5 -11.28 6.09 -11.48
CA LYS A 5 -10.59 6.54 -10.27
C LYS A 5 -11.20 5.92 -9.02
N ILE A 6 -10.43 5.95 -7.95
CA ILE A 6 -10.84 5.54 -6.61
C ILE A 6 -10.51 6.67 -5.62
N LEU A 7 -11.48 6.98 -4.75
CA LEU A 7 -11.24 7.80 -3.56
C LEU A 7 -10.74 6.89 -2.44
N THR A 8 -9.50 7.10 -2.01
CA THR A 8 -8.93 6.32 -0.91
C THR A 8 -9.52 6.72 0.45
N LEU A 9 -9.32 5.87 1.44
CA LEU A 9 -9.62 6.11 2.85
C LEU A 9 -8.33 6.38 3.63
N HIS A 10 -8.43 7.12 4.73
CA HIS A 10 -7.33 7.28 5.70
C HIS A 10 -7.74 6.63 7.03
N PRO A 11 -6.85 5.87 7.71
CA PRO A 11 -7.22 5.09 8.90
C PRO A 11 -7.64 5.97 10.09
N SER A 12 -7.21 7.24 10.11
CA SER A 12 -7.64 8.24 11.10
C SER A 12 -8.91 9.02 10.71
N GLY A 13 -9.65 8.61 9.68
CA GLY A 13 -10.85 9.30 9.21
C GLY A 13 -10.61 10.61 8.44
N LYS A 14 -9.36 10.96 8.13
CA LYS A 14 -9.04 12.09 7.23
C LYS A 14 -9.52 11.80 5.81
N GLN A 15 -9.77 12.85 5.03
CA GLN A 15 -10.08 12.71 3.62
C GLN A 15 -8.90 12.06 2.88
N GLY A 16 -9.18 11.00 2.11
CA GLY A 16 -8.20 10.38 1.23
C GLY A 16 -8.04 11.13 -0.09
N VAL A 17 -7.35 10.50 -1.03
CA VAL A 17 -6.98 11.09 -2.31
C VAL A 17 -7.71 10.37 -3.44
N ASN A 18 -8.19 11.13 -4.42
CA ASN A 18 -8.84 10.57 -5.61
C ASN A 18 -7.80 10.30 -6.70
N ILE A 19 -7.43 9.03 -6.91
CA ILE A 19 -6.34 8.61 -7.81
C ILE A 19 -6.83 7.66 -8.91
N LEU A 20 -6.07 7.54 -9.99
CA LEU A 20 -6.35 6.59 -11.07
C LEU A 20 -6.40 5.16 -10.52
N LEU A 21 -7.47 4.44 -10.83
CA LEU A 21 -7.70 3.08 -10.34
C LEU A 21 -6.56 2.14 -10.76
N ARG A 22 -6.08 2.25 -12.01
CA ARG A 22 -4.97 1.43 -12.50
C ARG A 22 -3.67 1.60 -11.69
N ARG A 23 -3.39 2.80 -11.17
CA ARG A 23 -2.20 3.05 -10.34
C ARG A 23 -2.39 2.54 -8.92
N TYR A 24 -3.61 2.67 -8.40
CA TYR A 24 -3.97 2.09 -7.12
C TYR A 24 -3.80 0.57 -7.12
N GLU A 25 -4.35 -0.13 -8.12
CA GLU A 25 -4.31 -1.59 -8.18
C GLU A 25 -2.87 -2.13 -8.28
N VAL A 26 -1.99 -1.53 -9.10
CA VAL A 26 -0.57 -1.95 -9.19
C VAL A 26 0.11 -1.93 -7.81
N ILE A 27 -0.11 -0.87 -7.04
CA ILE A 27 0.55 -0.68 -5.75
C ILE A 27 -0.10 -1.55 -4.66
N LYS A 28 -1.44 -1.69 -4.71
CA LYS A 28 -2.18 -2.59 -3.82
C LYS A 28 -1.72 -4.03 -4.01
N ASP A 29 -1.69 -4.50 -5.26
CA ASP A 29 -1.31 -5.86 -5.60
C ASP A 29 0.14 -6.14 -5.19
N PHE A 30 1.04 -5.18 -5.43
CA PHE A 30 2.42 -5.25 -4.96
C PHE A 30 2.51 -5.41 -3.43
N ILE A 31 1.84 -4.54 -2.66
CA ILE A 31 1.86 -4.59 -1.19
C ILE A 31 1.32 -5.94 -0.69
N LEU A 32 0.18 -6.39 -1.20
CA LEU A 32 -0.46 -7.63 -0.77
C LEU A 32 0.38 -8.86 -1.13
N LEU A 33 1.01 -8.87 -2.30
CA LEU A 33 1.92 -9.93 -2.72
C LEU A 33 3.13 -10.04 -1.79
N LYS A 34 3.84 -8.94 -1.54
CA LYS A 34 5.03 -8.96 -0.66
C LYS A 34 4.68 -9.34 0.79
N LEU A 35 3.53 -8.90 1.30
CA LEU A 35 3.08 -9.32 2.64
C LEU A 35 2.71 -10.81 2.69
N LYS A 36 2.21 -11.38 1.59
CA LYS A 36 1.99 -12.83 1.47
C LYS A 36 3.31 -13.61 1.46
N GLU A 37 4.34 -13.10 0.78
CA GLU A 37 5.65 -13.74 0.66
C GLU A 37 6.46 -13.69 1.97
N HIS A 38 6.46 -12.54 2.66
CA HIS A 38 7.30 -12.30 3.83
C HIS A 38 6.60 -12.54 5.18
N SER A 39 5.27 -12.71 5.19
CA SER A 39 4.38 -12.72 6.38
C SER A 39 4.36 -11.40 7.16
N GLU A 40 5.53 -10.90 7.58
CA GLU A 40 5.73 -9.57 8.18
C GLU A 40 6.96 -8.90 7.56
N ILE A 41 6.85 -7.64 7.13
CA ILE A 41 7.95 -6.86 6.54
C ILE A 41 7.86 -5.41 7.02
N SER A 42 9.00 -4.73 7.20
CA SER A 42 8.95 -3.30 7.53
C SER A 42 8.42 -2.48 6.36
N PHE A 43 7.76 -1.35 6.65
CA PHE A 43 7.29 -0.47 5.58
C PHE A 43 8.44 0.14 4.76
N ASP A 44 9.60 0.32 5.39
CA ASP A 44 10.80 0.84 4.74
C ASP A 44 11.35 -0.20 3.74
N GLU A 45 11.57 -1.44 4.18
CA GLU A 45 12.00 -2.55 3.28
C GLU A 45 10.99 -2.78 2.14
N LEU A 46 9.69 -2.74 2.44
CA LEU A 46 8.65 -2.90 1.42
C LEU A 46 8.68 -1.75 0.39
N THR A 47 9.01 -0.54 0.82
CA THR A 47 9.14 0.62 -0.06
C THR A 47 10.42 0.54 -0.90
N ASP A 48 11.52 0.07 -0.34
CA ASP A 48 12.78 -0.15 -1.07
C ASP A 48 12.59 -1.18 -2.20
N LEU A 49 11.89 -2.29 -1.91
CA LEU A 49 11.51 -3.28 -2.94
C LEU A 49 10.64 -2.65 -4.03
N ALA A 50 9.66 -1.80 -3.66
CA ALA A 50 8.80 -1.14 -4.63
C ALA A 50 9.59 -0.19 -5.55
N ILE A 51 10.57 0.53 -5.00
CA ILE A 51 11.45 1.40 -5.80
C ILE A 51 12.22 0.57 -6.81
N ILE A 52 12.81 -0.55 -6.39
CA ILE A 52 13.60 -1.43 -7.26
C ILE A 52 12.73 -2.05 -8.36
N GLU A 53 11.55 -2.55 -8.02
CA GLU A 53 10.73 -3.37 -8.94
C GLU A 53 9.79 -2.54 -9.84
N LEU A 54 9.39 -1.33 -9.40
CA LEU A 54 8.34 -0.56 -10.08
C LEU A 54 8.82 0.73 -10.74
N SER A 55 9.97 1.30 -10.38
CA SER A 55 10.33 2.67 -10.82
C SER A 55 10.47 2.82 -12.34
N GLU A 56 10.84 1.75 -13.06
CA GLU A 56 10.98 1.81 -14.53
C GLU A 56 9.63 1.75 -15.27
N SER A 57 8.62 1.10 -14.67
CA SER A 57 7.34 0.79 -15.35
C SER A 57 6.16 1.57 -14.80
N PHE A 58 6.26 2.09 -13.58
CA PHE A 58 5.18 2.79 -12.91
C PHE A 58 5.18 4.28 -13.23
N ASP A 59 4.06 4.76 -13.78
CA ASP A 59 3.91 6.16 -14.18
C ASP A 59 3.49 7.07 -13.01
N GLY A 60 4.30 7.11 -11.95
CA GLY A 60 4.05 7.92 -10.76
C GLY A 60 5.17 7.88 -9.74
N LYS A 61 5.07 8.72 -8.70
CA LYS A 61 6.03 8.71 -7.58
C LYS A 61 5.77 7.50 -6.69
N VAL A 62 6.51 6.40 -6.91
CA VAL A 62 6.32 5.10 -6.21
C VAL A 62 6.12 5.30 -4.70
N VAL A 63 7.03 5.98 -4.01
CA VAL A 63 6.96 6.20 -2.56
C VAL A 63 5.66 6.90 -2.11
N TRP A 64 5.19 7.89 -2.87
CA TRP A 64 3.94 8.60 -2.53
C TRP A 64 2.72 7.68 -2.68
N TYR A 65 2.70 6.86 -3.73
CA TYR A 65 1.64 5.87 -3.91
C TYR A 65 1.72 4.76 -2.85
N MET A 66 2.92 4.31 -2.48
CA MET A 66 3.11 3.34 -1.40
C MET A 66 2.48 3.85 -0.11
N VAL A 67 2.77 5.09 0.30
CA VAL A 67 2.15 5.71 1.49
C VAL A 67 0.63 5.80 1.35
N THR A 68 0.14 6.31 0.22
CA THR A 68 -1.28 6.56 -0.01
C THR A 68 -2.10 5.27 0.02
N VAL A 69 -1.64 4.24 -0.71
CA VAL A 69 -2.33 2.95 -0.81
C VAL A 69 -2.20 2.18 0.50
N LYS A 70 -1.03 2.18 1.15
CA LYS A 70 -0.84 1.55 2.46
C LYS A 70 -1.83 2.08 3.50
N LEU A 71 -2.06 3.40 3.56
CA LEU A 71 -3.05 3.98 4.47
C LEU A 71 -4.47 3.53 4.13
N ASP A 72 -4.82 3.46 2.84
CA ASP A 72 -6.13 2.94 2.41
C ASP A 72 -6.32 1.47 2.80
N LEU A 73 -5.31 0.62 2.63
CA LEU A 73 -5.36 -0.79 3.01
C LEU A 73 -5.47 -0.98 4.53
N GLU A 74 -4.78 -0.15 5.32
CA GLU A 74 -4.95 -0.09 6.79
C GLU A 74 -6.40 0.29 7.14
N ALA A 75 -6.95 1.33 6.51
CA ALA A 75 -8.32 1.80 6.75
C ALA A 75 -9.38 0.76 6.36
N ARG A 76 -9.13 0.00 5.30
CA ARG A 76 -10.00 -1.08 4.81
C ARG A 76 -9.83 -2.40 5.56
N LYS A 77 -8.92 -2.47 6.54
CA LYS A 77 -8.62 -3.67 7.32
C LYS A 77 -8.18 -4.86 6.44
N LEU A 78 -7.38 -4.58 5.40
CA LEU A 78 -6.72 -5.62 4.61
C LEU A 78 -5.33 -5.94 5.15
N ILE A 79 -4.67 -4.93 5.72
CA ILE A 79 -3.37 -5.05 6.38
C ILE A 79 -3.43 -4.35 7.73
N GLU A 80 -2.52 -4.73 8.63
CA GLU A 80 -2.37 -4.06 9.91
C GLU A 80 -0.89 -3.85 10.26
N ARG A 81 -0.68 -2.94 11.22
CA ARG A 81 0.63 -2.72 11.83
C ARG A 81 0.89 -3.81 12.86
N VAL A 82 2.08 -4.38 12.85
CA VAL A 82 2.51 -5.30 13.91
C VAL A 82 2.79 -4.48 15.17
N PRO A 83 2.14 -4.78 16.32
CA PRO A 83 2.38 -4.04 17.55
C PRO A 83 3.82 -4.17 18.04
N LYS A 84 4.35 -3.10 18.65
CA LYS A 84 5.65 -3.08 19.36
C LYS A 84 6.88 -3.43 18.50
N THR A 85 6.89 -3.07 17.22
CA THR A 85 8.05 -3.24 16.32
C THR A 85 8.71 -1.91 15.97
N SER A 86 10.06 -1.89 15.90
CA SER A 86 10.85 -0.81 15.31
C SER A 86 11.95 -1.42 14.43
N PRO A 87 12.00 -1.16 13.11
CA PRO A 87 11.08 -0.31 12.35
C PRO A 87 9.64 -0.86 12.31
N HIS A 88 8.71 0.00 11.91
CA HIS A 88 7.29 -0.34 11.83
C HIS A 88 7.05 -1.44 10.78
N LYS A 89 6.54 -2.60 11.22
CA LYS A 89 6.18 -3.74 10.36
C LYS A 89 4.69 -3.81 10.02
N LEU A 90 4.41 -4.34 8.84
CA LEU A 90 3.07 -4.60 8.33
C LEU A 90 2.86 -6.11 8.15
N ARG A 91 1.60 -6.55 8.23
CA ARG A 91 1.16 -7.91 7.89
C ARG A 91 -0.24 -7.93 7.29
N LEU A 92 -0.59 -9.01 6.60
CA LEU A 92 -1.97 -9.26 6.19
C LEU A 92 -2.86 -9.53 7.41
N ILE A 93 -4.08 -8.99 7.41
CA ILE A 93 -5.10 -9.43 8.37
C ILE A 93 -5.59 -10.79 7.89
N LYS A 94 -5.54 -11.82 8.77
CA LYS A 94 -6.18 -13.10 8.47
C LYS A 94 -7.67 -12.86 8.29
N VAL A 95 -8.17 -13.04 7.07
CA VAL A 95 -9.61 -13.19 6.84
C VAL A 95 -9.99 -14.51 7.50
N LEU A 96 -10.90 -14.44 8.49
CA LEU A 96 -11.53 -15.61 9.11
C LEU A 96 -12.37 -16.37 8.08
#